data_AF-A0A1S7DU66-F1
#
_entry.id   AF-A0A1S7DU66-F1
#
_cell.length_a   1.000
_cell.length_b   1.000
_cell.length_c   1.000
_cell.angle_alpha   90.00
_cell.angle_beta   90.00
_cell.angle_gamma   90.00
#
_symmetry.space_group_name_H-M   'P 1'
#
loop_
_entity.id
_entity.type
_entity.pdbx_description
1 polymer ?
#
loop_
_entity_poly.entity_id
_entity_poly.type
_entity_poly.pdbx_seq_one_letter_code
_entity_poly.pdbx_strand_id
1 'polypeptide(L)' 'MKRSVCIDRYRKFCKKKFEKRKFIALPVFNRLIADEINPNFTHYRRRMVSLNLITVEHGVVKPKKNENAVQAKQ' A
#
# COMPACT_ATOMS: atom_id res chain seq x y z
N MET A 1 17.61 17.05 -2.56
CA MET A 1 16.61 16.01 -2.91
C MET A 1 15.80 15.64 -1.67
N LYS A 2 14.50 16.01 -1.57
CA LYS A 2 13.61 15.72 -0.42
C LYS A 2 12.36 14.92 -0.86
N ARG A 3 12.53 13.81 -1.58
CA ARG A 3 11.40 13.00 -2.10
C ARG A 3 11.20 11.61 -1.45
N SER A 4 12.11 11.11 -0.61
CA SER A 4 11.99 9.73 -0.09
C SER A 4 11.06 9.60 1.14
N VAL A 5 10.89 10.64 1.95
CA VAL A 5 10.25 10.55 3.28
C VAL A 5 8.78 10.10 3.23
N CYS A 6 8.04 10.40 2.15
CA CYS A 6 6.62 9.99 2.05
C CYS A 6 6.42 8.54 1.57
N ILE A 7 7.33 8.00 0.76
CA ILE A 7 7.15 6.67 0.16
C ILE A 7 7.35 5.59 1.22
N ASP A 8 8.31 5.76 2.12
CA ASP A 8 8.58 4.83 3.21
C ASP A 8 7.38 4.67 4.17
N ARG A 9 6.64 5.76 4.42
CA ARG A 9 5.43 5.71 5.26
C ARG A 9 4.36 4.83 4.62
N TYR A 10 4.12 4.97 3.31
CA TYR A 10 3.16 4.13 2.59
C TYR A 10 3.59 2.67 2.50
N ARG A 11 4.90 2.43 2.29
CA ARG A 11 5.45 1.08 2.23
C ARG A 11 5.32 0.37 3.57
N LYS A 12 5.65 1.04 4.68
CA LYS A 12 5.48 0.52 6.04
C LYS A 12 4.01 0.26 6.36
N PHE A 13 3.12 1.19 6.00
CA PHE A 13 1.67 1.01 6.16
C PHE A 13 1.18 -0.25 5.44
N CYS A 14 1.46 -0.37 4.14
CA CYS A 14 1.03 -1.53 3.35
C CYS A 14 1.61 -2.83 3.91
N LYS A 15 2.92 -2.86 4.23
CA LYS A 15 3.57 -4.03 4.83
C LYS A 15 2.88 -4.46 6.13
N LYS A 16 2.60 -3.51 7.03
CA LYS A 16 1.94 -3.78 8.32
C LYS A 16 0.52 -4.33 8.13
N LYS A 17 -0.27 -3.75 7.22
CA LYS A 17 -1.67 -4.18 7.01
C LYS A 17 -1.79 -5.53 6.29
N PHE A 18 -0.83 -5.86 5.43
CA PHE A 18 -0.80 -7.11 4.67
C PHE A 18 0.11 -8.19 5.25
N GLU A 19 0.77 -7.96 6.40
CA GLU A 19 1.64 -8.94 7.05
C GLU A 19 0.94 -10.27 7.33
N LYS A 20 -0.31 -10.20 7.82
CA LYS A 20 -1.13 -11.37 8.18
C LYS A 20 -2.31 -11.59 7.22
N ARG A 21 -2.48 -10.73 6.20
CA ARG A 21 -3.67 -10.72 5.32
C ARG A 21 -3.24 -10.74 3.86
N LYS A 22 -3.79 -11.67 3.07
CA LYS A 22 -3.53 -11.75 1.62
C LYS A 22 -4.26 -10.67 0.82
N PHE A 23 -5.39 -10.18 1.33
CA PHE A 23 -6.20 -9.12 0.73
C PHE A 23 -7.00 -8.38 1.81
N ILE A 24 -7.49 -7.18 1.48
CA ILE A 24 -8.37 -6.37 2.33
C ILE A 24 -9.48 -5.81 1.46
N ALA A 25 -10.74 -5.89 1.91
CA ALA A 25 -11.85 -5.27 1.18
C ALA A 25 -11.62 -3.75 1.01
N LEU A 26 -11.92 -3.21 -0.17
CA LEU A 26 -11.75 -1.79 -0.48
C LEU A 26 -12.34 -0.82 0.56
N PRO A 27 -13.59 -1.00 1.05
CA PRO A 27 -14.14 -0.09 2.07
C PRO A 27 -13.37 -0.14 3.39
N VAL A 28 -12.91 -1.33 3.79
CA VAL A 28 -12.08 -1.50 5.00
C VAL A 28 -10.73 -0.83 4.82
N PHE A 29 -10.11 -1.00 3.64
CA PHE A 29 -8.83 -0.40 3.35
C PHE A 29 -8.90 1.14 3.33
N ASN A 30 -9.98 1.71 2.78
CA ASN A 30 -10.20 3.15 2.79
C ASN A 30 -10.30 3.70 4.23
N ARG A 31 -11.01 3.00 5.13
CA ARG A 31 -11.07 3.36 6.56
C ARG A 31 -9.68 3.32 7.22
N LEU A 32 -8.91 2.26 6.98
CA LEU A 32 -7.55 2.15 7.52
C LEU A 32 -6.61 3.28 7.06
N ILE A 33 -6.77 3.76 5.83
CA ILE A 33 -6.05 4.94 5.34
C ILE A 33 -6.54 6.20 6.05
N ALA A 34 -7.86 6.36 6.21
CA ALA A 34 -8.45 7.49 6.91
C ALA A 34 -7.93 7.61 8.35
N ASP A 35 -7.82 6.48 9.05
CA ASP A 35 -7.42 6.42 10.45
C ASP A 35 -5.91 6.66 10.67
N GLU A 36 -5.02 6.08 9.85
CA GLU A 36 -3.56 6.14 10.10
C GLU A 36 -2.81 7.19 9.26
N ILE A 37 -3.39 7.63 8.13
CA ILE A 37 -2.72 8.51 7.17
C ILE A 37 -3.46 9.83 7.06
N ASN A 38 -4.68 9.81 6.52
CA ASN A 38 -5.44 11.01 6.24
C ASN A 38 -6.88 10.67 5.79
N PRO A 39 -7.89 11.45 6.20
CA PRO A 39 -9.28 11.26 5.77
C PRO A 39 -9.50 11.31 4.26
N ASN A 40 -8.62 11.96 3.47
CA ASN A 40 -8.65 11.93 2.00
C ASN A 40 -8.12 10.61 1.43
N PHE A 41 -8.70 9.49 1.84
CA PHE A 41 -8.24 8.14 1.50
C PHE A 41 -8.16 7.89 0.00
N THR A 42 -8.99 8.56 -0.82
CA THR A 42 -9.00 8.40 -2.27
C THR A 42 -7.69 8.84 -2.91
N HIS A 43 -7.15 10.00 -2.50
CA HIS A 43 -5.87 10.48 -3.01
C HIS A 43 -4.74 9.52 -2.62
N TYR A 44 -4.66 9.15 -1.35
CA TYR A 44 -3.57 8.29 -0.85
C TYR A 44 -3.64 6.88 -1.39
N ARG A 45 -4.84 6.29 -1.56
CA ARG A 45 -5.01 4.99 -2.22
C ARG A 45 -4.50 5.03 -3.66
N ARG A 46 -4.92 6.03 -4.44
CA ARG A 46 -4.44 6.20 -5.83
C ARG A 46 -2.92 6.31 -5.87
N ARG A 47 -2.33 7.07 -4.94
CA ARG A 47 -0.88 7.21 -4.81
C ARG A 47 -0.19 5.88 -4.51
N MET A 48 -0.73 5.07 -3.60
CA MET A 48 -0.18 3.73 -3.29
C MET A 48 -0.27 2.77 -4.50
N VAL A 49 -1.33 2.89 -5.31
CA VAL A 49 -1.47 2.15 -6.57
C VAL A 49 -0.42 2.61 -7.59
N SER A 50 -0.27 3.93 -7.80
CA SER A 50 0.75 4.48 -8.70
C SER A 50 2.18 4.13 -8.28
N LEU A 51 2.43 4.00 -6.97
CA LEU A 51 3.70 3.55 -6.41
C LEU A 51 3.89 2.03 -6.49
N ASN A 52 2.97 1.29 -7.11
CA ASN A 52 3.00 -0.17 -7.23
C ASN A 52 3.10 -0.88 -5.87
N LEU A 53 2.57 -0.31 -4.80
CA LEU A 53 2.55 -0.94 -3.47
C LEU A 53 1.36 -1.89 -3.31
N ILE A 54 0.24 -1.56 -3.96
CA ILE A 54 -1.02 -2.29 -3.88
C ILE A 54 -1.68 -2.33 -5.27
N THR A 55 -2.56 -3.30 -5.45
CA THR A 55 -3.50 -3.35 -6.58
C THR A 55 -4.93 -3.35 -6.04
N VAL A 56 -5.86 -2.80 -6.82
CA VAL A 56 -7.30 -2.80 -6.48
C VAL A 56 -8.02 -3.49 -7.62
N GLU A 57 -8.62 -4.65 -7.33
CA GLU A 57 -9.30 -5.49 -8.31
C GLU A 57 -10.56 -6.06 -7.66
N HIS A 58 -11.69 -6.09 -8.38
CA HIS A 58 -12.96 -6.66 -7.88
C HIS A 58 -13.36 -6.22 -6.46
N GLY A 59 -13.14 -4.95 -6.11
CA GLY A 59 -13.48 -4.41 -4.79
C GLY A 59 -12.59 -4.89 -3.65
N VAL A 60 -11.48 -5.57 -3.93
CA VAL A 60 -10.45 -5.94 -2.94
C VAL A 60 -9.12 -5.29 -3.26
N VAL A 61 -8.37 -4.99 -2.21
CA VAL A 61 -7.01 -4.46 -2.25
C VAL A 61 -6.05 -5.60 -1.93
N LYS A 62 -5.07 -5.80 -2.81
CA LYS A 62 -4.02 -6.81 -2.64
C LYS A 62 -2.66 -6.09 -2.54
N PRO A 63 -1.71 -6.61 -1.76
CA PRO A 63 -0.34 -6.12 -1.81
C PRO A 63 0.27 -6.55 -3.15
N LYS A 64 0.97 -5.65 -3.83
CA LYS A 64 1.73 -6.07 -5.00
C LYS A 64 2.96 -6.83 -4.49
N LYS A 65 3.11 -8.10 -4.89
CA LYS A 65 4.35 -8.84 -4.63
C LYS A 65 5.47 -8.04 -5.30
N ASN A 66 6.37 -7.52 -4.48
CA ASN A 66 7.54 -6.83 -4.96
C ASN A 66 8.45 -7.93 -5.53
N GLU A 67 8.36 -8.20 -6.83
CA GLU A 67 9.25 -9.18 -7.51
C GLU A 67 10.73 -8.74 -7.49
N ASN A 68 11.03 -7.53 -7.02
CA ASN A 68 12.39 -7.08 -6.72
C ASN A 68 12.98 -7.64 -5.41
N ALA A 69 12.34 -8.59 -4.74
CA ALA A 69 12.96 -9.34 -3.63
C ALA A 69 13.86 -10.51 -4.11
N VAL A 70 13.99 -10.74 -5.43
CA VAL A 70 14.76 -11.88 -5.98
C VAL A 70 16.17 -11.50 -6.48
N GLN A 71 16.56 -10.22 -6.49
CA GLN A 71 17.92 -9.80 -6.91
C GLN A 71 18.79 -9.28 -5.75
N ALA A 72 18.95 -10.10 -4.72
CA ALA A 72 20.01 -9.90 -3.70
C ALA A 72 20.65 -11.25 -3.30
N LYS A 73 20.78 -12.15 -4.27
CA LYS A 73 21.63 -13.35 -4.20
C LYS A 73 22.22 -13.61 -5.58
N GLN A 74 23.22 -12.84 -5.96
CA GLN A 74 24.31 -13.27 -6.84
C GLN A 74 25.61 -12.82 -6.19
#